data_AF-A0A090YXM6-F1
#
_entry.id   AF-A0A090YXM6-F1
#
_cell.length_a   1.000
_cell.length_b   1.000
_cell.length_c   1.000
_cell.angle_alpha   90.00
_cell.angle_beta   90.00
_cell.angle_gamma   90.00
#
_symmetry.space_group_name_H-M   'P 1'
#
loop_
_entity.id
_entity.type
_entity.pdbx_description
1 polymer ?
#
loop_
_entity_poly.entity_id
_entity_poly.type
_entity_poly.pdbx_seq_one_letter_code
_entity_poly.pdbx_strand_id
1 'polypeptide(L)'
;MNVEQGKVDKIRIVYYTHEGDPIFQTLEHSGKEIRHISNNRRDEFAGDNKGVHSDICKKIVKEVRKVDIRYRLIDCMNEDARNGYDLLDVSLK
;
A
#
# COMPACT_ATOMS: atom_id res chain seq x y z
N MET A 1 -9.25 -17.13 10.32
CA MET A 1 -9.16 -15.65 10.20
C MET A 1 -10.15 -15.12 9.15
N ASN A 2 -10.52 -13.83 9.13
CA ASN A 2 -11.38 -13.25 8.07
C ASN A 2 -10.82 -13.53 6.66
N VAL A 3 -9.49 -13.55 6.53
CA VAL A 3 -8.73 -13.97 5.35
C VAL A 3 -9.10 -15.39 4.86
N GLU A 4 -9.27 -16.35 5.77
CA GLU A 4 -9.62 -17.75 5.44
C GLU A 4 -11.12 -17.92 5.14
N GLN A 5 -11.95 -16.94 5.52
CA GLN A 5 -13.40 -16.96 5.35
C GLN A 5 -13.88 -16.16 4.12
N GLY A 6 -12.96 -15.59 3.33
CA GLY A 6 -13.30 -14.75 2.18
C GLY A 6 -14.06 -13.47 2.53
N LYS A 7 -14.03 -13.05 3.81
CA LYS A 7 -14.63 -11.78 4.24
C LYS A 7 -13.73 -10.64 3.82
N VAL A 8 -14.35 -9.53 3.41
CA VAL A 8 -13.63 -8.29 3.10
C VAL A 8 -12.82 -7.89 4.31
N ASP A 9 -11.50 -7.94 4.18
CA ASP A 9 -10.57 -7.51 5.20
C ASP A 9 -10.00 -6.15 4.81
N LYS A 10 -9.82 -5.30 5.80
CA LYS A 10 -9.39 -3.92 5.62
C LYS A 10 -8.18 -3.63 6.48
N ILE A 11 -7.05 -3.42 5.83
CA ILE A 11 -5.79 -3.07 6.48
C ILE A 11 -5.51 -1.60 6.18
N ARG A 12 -5.09 -0.84 7.20
CA ARG A 12 -4.61 0.52 7.03
C ARG A 12 -3.18 0.62 7.53
N ILE A 13 -2.30 1.09 6.66
CA ILE A 13 -0.89 1.35 6.89
C ILE A 13 -0.72 2.86 6.90
N VAL A 14 0.05 3.36 7.86
CA VAL A 14 0.36 4.79 7.99
C VAL A 14 1.85 4.95 7.83
N TYR A 15 2.24 5.74 6.84
CA TYR A 15 3.59 6.22 6.66
C TYR A 15 3.69 7.66 7.11
N TYR A 16 4.88 8.04 7.54
CA TYR A 16 5.19 9.41 7.87
C TYR A 16 6.26 9.91 6.91
N THR A 17 6.09 11.12 6.39
CA THR A 17 7.13 11.80 5.61
C THR A 17 8.33 12.13 6.50
N HIS A 18 9.40 12.65 5.90
CA HIS A 18 10.57 13.10 6.66
C HIS A 18 10.24 14.23 7.64
N GLU A 19 9.25 15.06 7.31
CA GLU A 19 8.73 16.16 8.12
C GLU A 19 7.72 15.71 9.17
N GLY A 20 7.22 14.46 9.07
CA GLY A 20 6.28 13.87 10.01
C GLY A 20 4.81 13.91 9.58
N ASP A 21 4.51 14.27 8.33
CA ASP A 21 3.15 14.27 7.83
C ASP A 21 2.66 12.85 7.49
N PRO A 22 1.42 12.48 7.87
CA PRO A 22 0.92 11.13 7.63
C PRO A 22 0.41 10.94 6.20
N ILE A 23 0.82 9.83 5.58
CA ILE A 23 0.27 9.28 4.35
C ILE A 23 -0.45 7.96 4.70
N PHE A 24 -1.73 7.87 4.38
CA PHE A 24 -2.54 6.69 4.67
C PHE A 24 -2.64 5.79 3.44
N GLN A 25 -2.20 4.54 3.56
CA GLN A 25 -2.47 3.49 2.58
C GLN A 25 -3.50 2.52 3.13
N THR A 26 -4.59 2.30 2.40
CA THR A 26 -5.67 1.39 2.80
C THR A 26 -5.80 0.28 1.76
N LEU A 27 -5.83 -0.96 2.22
CA LEU A 27 -5.99 -2.16 1.42
C LEU A 27 -7.33 -2.81 1.76
N GLU A 28 -8.17 -3.01 0.75
CA GLU A 28 -9.46 -3.68 0.88
C GLU A 28 -9.45 -4.92 -0.01
N HIS A 29 -9.47 -6.11 0.59
CA HIS A 29 -9.40 -7.38 -0.15
C HIS A 29 -10.81 -7.93 -0.41
N SER A 30 -11.21 -8.09 -1.68
CA SER A 30 -12.54 -8.58 -2.08
C SER A 30 -12.63 -10.10 -2.25
N GLY A 31 -11.56 -10.84 -1.95
CA GLY A 31 -11.45 -12.28 -2.21
C GLY A 31 -10.72 -12.60 -3.52
N LYS A 32 -10.72 -11.67 -4.48
CA LYS A 32 -10.07 -11.81 -5.79
C LYS A 32 -9.06 -10.71 -6.10
N GLU A 33 -9.38 -9.48 -5.68
CA GLU A 33 -8.60 -8.28 -5.97
C GLU A 33 -8.40 -7.47 -4.70
N ILE A 34 -7.38 -6.62 -4.73
CA ILE A 34 -7.04 -5.71 -3.65
C ILE A 34 -7.26 -4.29 -4.15
N ARG A 35 -8.20 -3.58 -3.53
CA ARG A 35 -8.34 -2.15 -3.74
C ARG A 35 -7.36 -1.40 -2.84
N HIS A 36 -6.43 -0.69 -3.46
CA HIS A 36 -5.47 0.18 -2.80
C HIS A 36 -5.96 1.62 -2.84
N ILE A 37 -5.90 2.31 -1.70
CA ILE A 37 -6.23 3.73 -1.58
C ILE A 37 -5.07 4.43 -0.86
N SER A 38 -4.43 5.39 -1.53
CA SER A 38 -3.42 6.26 -0.95
C SER A 38 -4.03 7.64 -0.70
N ASN A 39 -3.89 8.16 0.52
CA ASN A 39 -4.36 9.49 0.91
C ASN A 39 -3.22 10.26 1.56
N ASN A 40 -2.68 11.24 0.84
CA ASN A 40 -1.64 12.16 1.28
C ASN A 40 -2.19 13.58 1.48
N ARG A 41 -3.49 13.76 1.73
CA ARG A 41 -4.08 15.11 1.94
C ARG A 41 -3.49 15.86 3.13
N ARG A 42 -2.85 15.15 4.06
CA ARG A 42 -2.18 15.74 5.23
C ARG A 42 -0.70 16.03 5.01
N ASP A 43 -0.13 15.64 3.87
CA ASP A 43 1.22 16.01 3.47
C ASP A 43 1.20 17.46 2.95
N GLU A 44 1.79 18.38 3.70
CA GLU A 44 1.88 19.80 3.36
C GLU A 44 2.67 20.02 2.06
N PHE A 45 3.64 19.15 1.78
CA PHE A 45 4.63 19.29 0.71
C PHE A 45 4.34 18.41 -0.53
N ALA A 46 3.20 17.70 -0.57
CA ALA A 46 2.81 16.81 -1.67
C ALA A 46 2.62 17.47 -3.05
N GLY A 47 2.56 18.81 -3.13
CA GLY A 47 2.40 19.57 -4.37
C GLY A 47 1.14 19.18 -5.15
N ASP A 48 1.24 19.15 -6.49
CA ASP A 48 0.11 18.84 -7.39
C ASP A 48 -0.39 17.39 -7.26
N ASN A 49 0.41 16.51 -6.67
CA ASN A 49 0.04 15.11 -6.43
C ASN A 49 -0.72 14.90 -5.12
N LYS A 50 -1.05 15.99 -4.40
CA LYS A 50 -1.82 15.94 -3.14
C LYS A 50 -3.28 15.54 -3.40
N GLY A 51 -3.74 14.50 -2.71
CA GLY A 51 -5.10 14.02 -2.88
C GLY A 51 -5.37 12.63 -2.34
N VAL A 52 -6.37 12.00 -2.95
CA VAL A 52 -6.71 10.59 -2.72
C VAL A 52 -6.59 9.89 -4.06
N HIS A 53 -5.74 8.89 -4.11
CA HIS A 53 -5.49 8.07 -5.29
C HIS A 53 -5.92 6.65 -5.00
N SER A 54 -6.47 5.96 -6.00
CA SER A 54 -6.85 4.55 -5.83
C SER A 54 -6.48 3.72 -7.04
N ASP A 55 -6.16 2.46 -6.78
CA ASP A 55 -5.81 1.47 -7.79
C ASP A 55 -6.34 0.08 -7.39
N ILE A 56 -6.41 -0.82 -8.35
CA ILE A 56 -6.77 -2.22 -8.17
C ILE A 56 -5.54 -3.07 -8.49
N CYS A 57 -5.11 -3.87 -7.52
CA CYS A 57 -3.97 -4.78 -7.63
C CYS A 57 -4.40 -6.22 -7.37
N LYS A 58 -3.62 -7.21 -7.86
CA LYS A 58 -4.03 -8.63 -7.73
C LYS A 58 -3.43 -9.35 -6.52
N LYS A 59 -2.25 -8.96 -6.05
CA LYS A 59 -1.54 -9.70 -4.99
C LYS A 59 -0.59 -8.85 -4.18
N ILE A 60 -0.33 -9.32 -2.97
CA ILE A 60 0.77 -8.86 -2.12
C ILE A 60 1.91 -9.87 -2.24
N VAL A 61 3.13 -9.39 -2.46
CA VAL A 61 4.34 -10.21 -2.43
C VAL A 61 5.22 -9.83 -1.25
N LYS A 62 5.86 -10.85 -0.68
CA LYS A 62 6.90 -10.72 0.34
C LYS A 62 8.26 -10.95 -0.32
N GLU A 63 9.05 -9.89 -0.46
CA GLU A 63 10.41 -9.93 -0.97
C GLU A 63 11.38 -10.01 0.21
N VAL A 64 12.00 -11.16 0.41
CA VAL A 64 13.05 -11.33 1.43
C VAL A 64 14.39 -10.90 0.84
N ARG A 65 15.07 -9.96 1.51
CA ARG A 65 16.38 -9.45 1.11
C ARG A 65 17.38 -9.71 2.24
N LYS A 66 18.65 -9.36 2.01
CA LYS A 66 19.73 -9.62 2.98
C LYS A 66 19.57 -8.85 4.31
N VAL A 67 18.94 -7.68 4.27
CA VAL A 67 18.89 -6.73 5.40
C VAL A 67 17.47 -6.42 5.88
N ASP A 68 16.47 -6.74 5.06
CA ASP A 68 15.07 -6.42 5.29
C ASP A 68 14.14 -7.39 4.57
N ILE A 69 12.86 -7.30 4.93
CA ILE A 69 11.73 -7.91 4.24
C ILE A 69 10.89 -6.76 3.70
N ARG A 70 10.63 -6.75 2.40
CA ARG A 70 9.74 -5.79 1.74
C ARG A 70 8.42 -6.44 1.37
N TYR A 71 7.32 -5.77 1.70
CA TYR A 71 5.97 -6.13 1.26
C TYR A 71 5.50 -5.16 0.19
N ARG A 72 4.97 -5.68 -0.93
CA ARG A 72 4.54 -4.87 -2.07
C ARG A 72 3.23 -5.35 -2.66
N LEU A 73 2.41 -4.43 -3.15
CA LEU A 73 1.36 -4.71 -4.12
C LEU A 73 1.97 -4.81 -5.51
N ILE A 74 1.53 -5.79 -6.29
CA ILE A 74 1.92 -5.94 -7.69
C ILE A 74 0.70 -6.31 -8.57
N ASP A 75 0.92 -6.31 -9.88
CA ASP A 75 -0.12 -6.51 -10.91
C ASP A 75 -1.27 -5.51 -10.74
N CYS A 76 -0.92 -4.22 -10.64
CA CYS A 76 -1.89 -3.14 -10.49
C CYS A 76 -2.35 -2.60 -11.86
N MET A 77 -3.58 -2.08 -11.93
CA MET A 77 -4.20 -1.63 -13.17
C MET A 77 -3.65 -0.30 -13.68
N ASN A 78 -3.24 0.60 -12.79
CA ASN A 78 -2.70 1.89 -13.19
C ASN A 78 -1.28 1.75 -13.76
N GLU A 79 -1.10 2.10 -15.04
CA GLU A 79 0.20 2.02 -15.74
C GLU A 79 1.25 2.99 -15.15
N ASP A 80 0.82 4.12 -14.60
CA ASP A 80 1.70 5.08 -13.92
C ASP A 80 2.34 4.48 -12.65
N ALA A 81 1.73 3.44 -12.08
CA ALA A 81 2.26 2.70 -10.94
C ALA A 81 3.46 1.80 -11.33
N ARG A 82 3.83 1.71 -12.62
CA ARG A 82 5.00 0.98 -13.16
C ARG A 82 5.22 -0.43 -12.56
N ASN A 83 4.13 -1.10 -12.16
CA ASN A 83 3.98 -2.43 -11.53
C ASN A 83 3.82 -2.53 -10.00
N GLY A 84 3.43 -1.46 -9.32
CA GLY A 84 2.70 -1.54 -8.04
C GLY A 84 3.23 -0.63 -6.93
N TYR A 85 2.91 -0.95 -5.67
CA TYR A 85 3.10 -0.06 -4.52
C TYR A 85 3.85 -0.75 -3.37
N ASP A 86 4.78 -0.03 -2.73
CA ASP A 86 5.46 -0.51 -1.53
C ASP A 86 4.55 -0.32 -0.30
N LEU A 87 4.40 -1.38 0.50
CA LEU A 87 3.47 -1.46 1.64
C LEU A 87 4.14 -1.46 3.01
N LEU A 88 5.32 -2.09 3.15
CA LEU A 88 6.07 -2.09 4.39
C LEU A 88 7.48 -2.63 4.16
N ASP A 89 8.50 -1.96 4.72
CA ASP A 89 9.85 -2.50 4.85
C ASP A 89 10.12 -2.84 6.33
N VAL A 90 10.48 -4.09 6.61
CA VAL A 90 10.78 -4.61 7.95
C VAL A 90 12.24 -4.99 8.02
N SER A 91 13.03 -4.32 8.87
CA SER A 91 14.44 -4.63 9.06
C SER A 91 14.63 -5.98 9.77
N LEU A 92 15.61 -6.77 9.33
CA LEU A 92 15.94 -8.11 9.85
C LEU A 92 16.93 -8.10 11.03
N LYS A 93 17.06 -6.96 11.73
CA LYS A 93 18.00 -6.80 12.87
C LYS A 93 17.94 -7.93 13.89
#